data_AF-A0A2N7QUS7-F1
#
_entry.id   AF-A0A2N7QUS7-F1
#
_cell.length_a   1.000
_cell.length_b   1.000
_cell.length_c   1.000
_cell.angle_alpha   90.00
_cell.angle_beta   90.00
_cell.angle_gamma   90.00
#
_symmetry.space_group_name_H-M   'P 1'
#
loop_
_entity.id
_entity.type
_entity.pdbx_description
1 polymer ?
#
loop_
_entity_poly.entity_id
_entity_poly.type
_entity_poly.pdbx_seq_one_letter_code
_entity_poly.pdbx_strand_id
1 'polypeptide(L)'
;MDAPRIKRVVPNENWRLVIQFDPEEYRLFESRIAREEMNWPQLAYPNKFKNFTHTEHAVIWPDMGELSADYLYRHSQPLAREKLGGQVLRLSYKNQAPTDVHPTHHVYCVYLFPFRHALFDVGESIAGGHAEMGGSRCYTVEELLAWPEWRRNFQLAGGEWAIPIIESHERDGADLSDVLVREICRREGLPSTYT
;
A
#
# COMPACT_ATOMS: atom_id res chain seq x y z
N MET A 1 12.32 -29.62 -9.30
CA MET A 1 11.59 -28.35 -9.30
C MET A 1 12.47 -27.35 -8.61
N ASP A 2 12.73 -26.21 -9.24
CA ASP A 2 13.48 -25.13 -8.59
C ASP A 2 12.65 -24.55 -7.44
N ALA A 3 13.33 -24.10 -6.40
CA ALA A 3 12.67 -23.48 -5.27
C ALA A 3 12.00 -22.16 -5.72
N PRO A 4 10.77 -21.85 -5.26
CA PRO A 4 10.10 -20.59 -5.54
C PRO A 4 10.99 -19.40 -5.17
N ARG A 5 10.97 -18.37 -6.04
CA ARG A 5 11.69 -17.12 -5.81
C ARG A 5 10.72 -15.95 -5.83
N ILE A 6 10.81 -15.09 -4.84
CA ILE A 6 9.98 -13.88 -4.75
C ILE A 6 10.50 -12.85 -5.75
N LYS A 7 9.61 -12.32 -6.59
CA LYS A 7 9.89 -11.21 -7.52
C LYS A 7 9.34 -9.89 -7.02
N ARG A 8 8.18 -9.94 -6.37
CA ARG A 8 7.44 -8.78 -5.90
C ARG A 8 6.57 -9.13 -4.71
N VAL A 9 6.45 -8.23 -3.76
CA VAL A 9 5.54 -8.36 -2.61
C VAL A 9 4.84 -7.03 -2.38
N VAL A 10 3.50 -7.07 -2.38
CA VAL A 10 2.64 -5.90 -2.17
C VAL A 10 1.68 -6.19 -1.01
N PRO A 11 1.74 -5.45 0.10
CA PRO A 11 0.70 -5.53 1.12
C PRO A 11 -0.56 -4.84 0.63
N ASN A 12 -1.70 -5.25 1.17
CA ASN A 12 -2.97 -4.55 0.97
C ASN A 12 -3.61 -4.14 2.30
N GLU A 13 -4.69 -3.36 2.21
CA GLU A 13 -5.46 -2.90 3.38
C GLU A 13 -6.32 -3.99 4.05
N ASN A 14 -6.20 -5.25 3.62
CA ASN A 14 -6.93 -6.40 4.17
C ASN A 14 -6.01 -7.39 4.90
N TRP A 15 -4.82 -6.95 5.36
CA TRP A 15 -3.85 -7.79 6.07
C TRP A 15 -3.36 -9.00 5.25
N ARG A 16 -3.24 -8.82 3.93
CA ARG A 16 -2.73 -9.85 3.01
C ARG A 16 -1.56 -9.33 2.21
N LEU A 17 -0.68 -10.24 1.82
CA LEU A 17 0.40 -9.99 0.88
C LEU A 17 0.05 -10.60 -0.47
N VAL A 18 0.11 -9.80 -1.53
CA VAL A 18 0.15 -10.28 -2.90
C VAL A 18 1.62 -10.53 -3.24
N ILE A 19 1.95 -11.78 -3.53
CA ILE A 19 3.31 -12.23 -3.78
C ILE A 19 3.40 -12.73 -5.21
N GLN A 20 4.36 -12.21 -5.96
CA GLN A 20 4.67 -12.68 -7.30
C GLN A 20 5.89 -13.60 -7.22
N PHE A 21 5.74 -14.83 -7.73
CA PHE A 21 6.85 -15.79 -7.83
C PHE A 21 7.37 -15.90 -9.27
N ASP A 22 6.46 -15.76 -10.24
CA ASP A 22 6.75 -15.78 -11.68
C ASP A 22 6.02 -14.63 -12.39
N PRO A 23 6.37 -14.27 -13.65
CA PRO A 23 5.71 -13.19 -14.39
C PRO A 23 4.17 -13.32 -14.45
N GLU A 24 3.66 -14.54 -14.39
CA GLU A 24 2.23 -14.83 -14.49
C GLU A 24 1.61 -15.37 -13.18
N GLU A 25 2.43 -15.74 -12.20
CA GLU A 25 1.96 -16.34 -10.96
C GLU A 25 1.94 -15.33 -9.81
N TYR A 26 0.73 -15.01 -9.38
CA TYR A 26 0.47 -14.26 -8.18
C TYR A 26 -0.21 -15.15 -7.15
N ARG A 27 0.19 -14.99 -5.89
CA ARG A 27 -0.40 -15.69 -4.76
C ARG A 27 -0.77 -14.71 -3.67
N LEU A 28 -1.79 -15.04 -2.90
CA LEU A 28 -2.30 -14.22 -1.81
C LEU A 28 -2.03 -14.94 -0.49
N PHE A 29 -1.21 -14.33 0.35
CA PHE A 29 -0.88 -14.83 1.69
C PHE A 29 -1.65 -14.03 2.74
N GLU A 30 -2.30 -14.70 3.68
CA GLU A 30 -3.00 -14.05 4.80
C GLU A 30 -2.09 -13.98 6.03
N SER A 31 -1.88 -12.77 6.58
CA SER A 31 -1.04 -12.58 7.77
C SER A 31 -1.49 -13.39 8.98
N ARG A 32 -2.78 -13.74 9.06
CA ARG A 32 -3.35 -14.60 10.11
C ARG A 32 -2.59 -15.92 10.26
N ILE A 33 -2.12 -16.50 9.16
CA ILE A 33 -1.38 -17.76 9.18
C ILE A 33 -0.10 -17.60 10.00
N ALA A 34 0.71 -16.57 9.72
CA ALA A 34 1.92 -16.30 10.51
C ALA A 34 1.61 -15.86 11.95
N ARG A 35 0.51 -15.15 12.20
CA ARG A 35 0.08 -14.82 13.57
C ARG A 35 -0.13 -16.06 14.41
N GLU A 36 -0.73 -17.09 13.83
CA GLU A 36 -1.08 -18.33 14.53
C GLU A 36 0.11 -19.30 14.57
N GLU A 37 0.77 -19.57 13.44
CA GLU A 37 1.83 -20.58 13.35
C GLU A 37 3.17 -20.12 13.92
N MET A 38 3.51 -18.83 13.76
CA MET A 38 4.78 -18.26 14.26
C MET A 38 4.63 -17.55 15.61
N ASN A 39 3.40 -17.48 16.14
CA ASN A 39 3.07 -16.70 17.34
C ASN A 39 3.49 -15.22 17.21
N TRP A 40 3.14 -14.59 16.07
CA TRP A 40 3.45 -13.19 15.76
C TRP A 40 2.21 -12.28 15.82
N PRO A 41 1.57 -12.06 17.00
CA PRO A 41 0.35 -11.26 17.12
C PRO A 41 0.50 -9.83 16.60
N GLN A 42 1.73 -9.32 16.53
CA GLN A 42 2.07 -7.98 16.05
C GLN A 42 1.63 -7.74 14.60
N LEU A 43 1.50 -8.79 13.77
CA LEU A 43 0.98 -8.64 12.40
C LEU A 43 -0.51 -8.26 12.36
N ALA A 44 -1.21 -8.18 13.51
CA ALA A 44 -2.54 -7.61 13.58
C ALA A 44 -2.53 -6.07 13.45
N TYR A 45 -1.40 -5.41 13.74
CA TYR A 45 -1.27 -3.96 13.63
C TYR A 45 -0.84 -3.59 12.19
N PRO A 46 -1.59 -2.74 11.47
CA PRO A 46 -1.32 -2.43 10.06
C PRO A 46 0.11 -1.95 9.78
N ASN A 47 0.64 -1.09 10.64
CA ASN A 47 1.99 -0.56 10.48
C ASN A 47 3.07 -1.64 10.66
N LYS A 48 2.89 -2.53 11.66
CA LYS A 48 3.80 -3.66 11.87
C LYS A 48 3.69 -4.69 10.75
N PHE A 49 2.50 -4.93 10.23
CA PHE A 49 2.28 -5.82 9.08
C PHE A 49 2.94 -5.30 7.80
N LYS A 50 2.82 -4.00 7.51
CA LYS A 50 3.38 -3.40 6.28
C LYS A 50 4.88 -3.14 6.38
N ASN A 51 5.44 -3.01 7.58
CA ASN A 51 6.87 -2.79 7.78
C ASN A 51 7.70 -4.06 7.54
N PHE A 52 7.84 -4.44 6.28
CA PHE A 52 8.72 -5.51 5.84
C PHE A 52 9.64 -5.06 4.71
N THR A 53 10.71 -5.81 4.53
CA THR A 53 11.50 -5.85 3.29
C THR A 53 11.42 -7.26 2.70
N HIS A 54 11.87 -7.44 1.47
CA HIS A 54 11.95 -8.78 0.89
C HIS A 54 13.22 -8.95 0.05
N THR A 55 13.66 -10.21 -0.04
CA THR A 55 14.66 -10.68 -0.98
C THR A 55 14.00 -11.68 -1.93
N GLU A 56 14.76 -12.26 -2.85
CA GLU A 56 14.25 -13.38 -3.66
C GLU A 56 13.88 -14.61 -2.82
N HIS A 57 14.34 -14.69 -1.57
CA HIS A 57 14.23 -15.89 -0.74
C HIS A 57 13.32 -15.74 0.47
N ALA A 58 12.96 -14.52 0.88
CA ALA A 58 12.14 -14.31 2.07
C ALA A 58 11.47 -12.93 2.12
N VAL A 59 10.39 -12.84 2.91
CA VAL A 59 9.86 -11.58 3.45
C VAL A 59 10.31 -11.43 4.89
N ILE A 60 10.86 -10.27 5.23
CA ILE A 60 11.57 -10.02 6.50
C ILE A 60 10.91 -8.85 7.23
N TRP A 61 10.42 -9.12 8.44
CA TRP A 61 9.95 -8.10 9.37
C TRP A 61 11.03 -7.83 10.44
N PRO A 62 11.51 -6.59 10.58
CA PRO A 62 12.65 -6.27 11.46
C PRO A 62 12.49 -6.74 12.92
N ASP A 63 11.28 -6.69 13.48
CA ASP A 63 11.00 -6.99 14.89
C ASP A 63 10.47 -8.42 15.13
N MET A 64 10.32 -9.24 14.08
CA MET A 64 9.63 -10.55 14.18
C MET A 64 10.45 -11.70 13.60
N GLY A 65 11.12 -11.49 12.46
CA GLY A 65 11.85 -12.53 11.74
C GLY A 65 11.43 -12.59 10.28
N GLU A 66 11.64 -13.74 9.65
CA GLU A 66 11.42 -13.92 8.22
C GLU A 66 10.51 -15.11 7.89
N LEU A 67 9.79 -15.00 6.77
CA LEU A 67 9.07 -16.08 6.14
C LEU A 67 9.75 -16.39 4.81
N SER A 68 10.24 -17.62 4.65
CA SER A 68 10.90 -18.06 3.42
C SER A 68 9.94 -18.13 2.24
N ALA A 69 10.48 -18.03 1.03
CA ALA A 69 9.74 -18.17 -0.22
C ALA A 69 8.99 -19.52 -0.28
N ASP A 70 9.61 -20.61 0.18
CA ASP A 70 8.98 -21.93 0.29
C ASP A 70 7.79 -21.96 1.26
N TYR A 71 7.93 -21.30 2.41
CA TYR A 71 6.85 -21.19 3.38
C TYR A 71 5.70 -20.38 2.78
N LEU A 72 6.00 -19.21 2.22
CA LEU A 72 5.01 -18.32 1.62
C LEU A 72 4.29 -18.97 0.44
N TYR A 73 5.01 -19.70 -0.43
CA TYR A 73 4.41 -20.40 -1.56
C TYR A 73 3.42 -21.47 -1.10
N ARG A 74 3.79 -22.29 -0.09
CA ARG A 74 2.92 -23.33 0.48
C ARG A 74 1.70 -22.80 1.22
N HIS A 75 1.82 -21.66 1.89
CA HIS A 75 0.76 -21.10 2.75
C HIS A 75 0.00 -19.95 2.10
N SER A 76 0.21 -19.70 0.80
CA SER A 76 -0.56 -18.73 0.02
C SER A 76 -1.45 -19.46 -0.99
N GLN A 77 -2.53 -18.80 -1.40
CA GLN A 77 -3.44 -19.32 -2.41
C GLN A 77 -3.20 -18.62 -3.75
N PRO A 78 -3.33 -19.32 -4.90
CA PRO A 78 -3.28 -18.67 -6.21
C PRO A 78 -4.27 -17.50 -6.31
N LEU A 79 -3.82 -16.37 -6.83
CA LEU A 79 -4.61 -15.17 -7.03
C LEU A 79 -4.87 -14.98 -8.53
N ALA A 80 -6.15 -15.06 -8.91
CA ALA A 80 -6.57 -14.83 -10.29
C ALA A 80 -6.26 -13.39 -10.74
N ARG A 81 -5.84 -13.21 -12.00
CA ARG A 81 -5.39 -11.91 -12.54
C ARG A 81 -6.45 -10.83 -12.43
N GLU A 82 -7.72 -11.19 -12.57
CA GLU A 82 -8.87 -10.26 -12.50
C GLU A 82 -9.02 -9.65 -11.10
N LYS A 83 -8.52 -10.33 -10.07
CA LYS A 83 -8.55 -9.87 -8.68
C LYS A 83 -7.39 -8.96 -8.32
N LEU A 84 -6.35 -8.85 -9.17
CA LEU A 84 -5.20 -7.97 -8.93
C LEU A 84 -5.61 -6.50 -8.92
N GLY A 85 -6.56 -6.11 -9.78
CA GLY A 85 -7.04 -4.73 -9.84
C GLY A 85 -7.71 -4.23 -8.56
N GLY A 86 -8.21 -5.14 -7.71
CA GLY A 86 -8.82 -4.81 -6.42
C GLY A 86 -7.84 -4.70 -5.26
N GLN A 87 -6.55 -4.90 -5.48
CA GLN A 87 -5.53 -4.82 -4.42
C GLN A 87 -5.18 -3.36 -4.18
N VAL A 88 -5.52 -2.87 -2.99
CA VAL A 88 -5.36 -1.47 -2.60
C VAL A 88 -4.36 -1.35 -1.45
N LEU A 89 -3.48 -0.35 -1.54
CA LEU A 89 -2.53 0.01 -0.50
C LEU A 89 -2.67 1.51 -0.20
N ARG A 90 -2.84 1.86 1.06
CA ARG A 90 -2.91 3.24 1.53
C ARG A 90 -1.52 3.87 1.46
N LEU A 91 -1.39 4.94 0.68
CA LEU A 91 -0.18 5.77 0.65
C LEU A 91 -0.22 6.78 1.80
N SER A 92 -1.34 7.47 1.97
CA SER A 92 -1.52 8.45 3.04
C SER A 92 -2.98 8.68 3.37
N TYR A 93 -3.25 9.10 4.61
CA TYR A 93 -4.58 9.37 5.12
C TYR A 93 -4.44 10.29 6.33
N LYS A 94 -5.04 11.48 6.26
CA LYS A 94 -4.94 12.45 7.35
C LYS A 94 -6.24 13.21 7.52
N ASN A 95 -6.68 13.31 8.77
CA ASN A 95 -7.76 14.19 9.17
C ASN A 95 -7.18 15.60 9.35
N GLN A 96 -7.72 16.56 8.62
CA GLN A 96 -7.42 17.98 8.69
C GLN A 96 -8.35 18.71 9.65
N ALA A 97 -9.37 18.04 10.19
CA ALA A 97 -10.25 18.65 11.17
C ALA A 97 -9.48 19.02 12.46
N PRO A 98 -9.86 20.12 13.14
CA PRO A 98 -10.99 21.00 12.81
C PRO A 98 -10.73 21.89 11.59
N THR A 99 -11.76 22.09 10.77
CA THR A 99 -11.78 23.05 9.66
C THR A 99 -13.11 23.80 9.64
N ASP A 100 -13.19 24.90 8.88
CA ASP A 100 -14.45 25.63 8.67
C ASP A 100 -15.53 24.78 8.00
N VAL A 101 -15.14 23.68 7.34
CA VAL A 101 -16.04 22.74 6.67
C VAL A 101 -16.63 21.72 7.64
N HIS A 102 -15.80 21.14 8.51
CA HIS A 102 -16.25 20.17 9.51
C HIS A 102 -15.34 20.17 10.74
N PRO A 103 -15.91 20.15 11.97
CA PRO A 103 -15.14 20.30 13.20
C PRO A 103 -14.34 19.05 13.57
N THR A 104 -14.72 17.85 13.10
CA THR A 104 -14.12 16.59 13.57
C THR A 104 -13.70 15.62 12.47
N HIS A 105 -14.09 15.87 11.21
CA HIS A 105 -13.90 14.93 10.11
C HIS A 105 -13.83 15.66 8.78
N HIS A 106 -12.60 15.93 8.35
CA HIS A 106 -12.28 16.46 7.04
C HIS A 106 -10.99 15.77 6.61
N VAL A 107 -11.14 14.62 5.96
CA VAL A 107 -10.06 13.69 5.69
C VAL A 107 -9.63 13.79 4.25
N TYR A 108 -8.33 13.85 4.02
CA TYR A 108 -7.74 13.63 2.70
C TYR A 108 -7.04 12.28 2.69
N CYS A 109 -7.21 11.54 1.59
CA CYS A 109 -6.64 10.21 1.43
C CYS A 109 -6.04 10.01 0.03
N VAL A 110 -4.98 9.21 -0.01
CA VAL A 110 -4.34 8.75 -1.24
C VAL A 110 -4.13 7.25 -1.11
N TYR A 111 -4.66 6.50 -2.08
CA TYR A 111 -4.46 5.06 -2.22
C TYR A 111 -3.71 4.75 -3.51
N LEU A 112 -2.98 3.63 -3.48
CA LEU A 112 -2.37 2.99 -4.62
C LEU A 112 -3.16 1.75 -5.00
N PHE A 113 -3.26 1.53 -6.30
CA PHE A 113 -3.71 0.29 -6.91
C PHE A 113 -2.54 -0.32 -7.69
N PRO A 114 -1.65 -1.11 -7.04
CA PRO A 114 -0.33 -1.45 -7.57
C PRO A 114 -0.31 -2.33 -8.82
N PHE A 115 -1.48 -2.78 -9.27
CA PHE A 115 -1.70 -3.63 -10.44
C PHE A 115 -2.68 -3.01 -11.45
N ARG A 116 -3.06 -1.74 -11.30
CA ARG A 116 -3.91 -1.01 -12.24
C ARG A 116 -3.10 0.03 -13.01
N HIS A 117 -3.54 0.32 -14.23
CA HIS A 117 -3.02 1.45 -15.00
C HIS A 117 -3.34 2.80 -14.33
N ALA A 118 -4.57 2.95 -13.83
CA ALA A 118 -4.93 4.05 -12.93
C ALA A 118 -4.36 3.72 -11.53
N LEU A 119 -3.12 4.14 -11.31
CA LEU A 119 -2.32 3.79 -10.13
C LEU A 119 -2.81 4.47 -8.85
N PHE A 120 -3.29 5.71 -8.94
CA PHE A 120 -3.66 6.52 -7.78
C PHE A 120 -5.16 6.61 -7.64
N ASP A 121 -5.64 6.67 -6.40
CA ASP A 121 -6.98 7.14 -6.06
C ASP A 121 -6.85 8.22 -4.99
N VAL A 122 -7.26 9.43 -5.34
CA VAL A 122 -7.12 10.62 -4.50
C VAL A 122 -8.50 11.07 -4.09
N GLY A 123 -8.73 11.20 -2.79
CA GLY A 123 -10.04 11.53 -2.26
C GLY A 123 -10.05 12.44 -1.06
N GLU A 124 -11.23 12.99 -0.84
CA GLU A 124 -11.61 13.86 0.26
C GLU A 124 -12.90 13.28 0.89
N SER A 125 -12.97 13.21 2.22
CA SER A 125 -14.13 12.73 2.95
C SER A 125 -14.47 13.72 4.05
N ILE A 126 -15.68 14.27 3.99
CA ILE A 126 -16.19 15.28 4.92
C ILE A 126 -17.35 14.67 5.71
N ALA A 127 -17.43 14.96 7.01
CA ALA A 127 -18.51 14.53 7.91
C ALA A 127 -18.71 13.00 8.05
N GLY A 128 -17.72 12.20 7.63
CA GLY A 128 -17.82 10.73 7.57
C GLY A 128 -18.67 10.30 6.39
N GLY A 129 -18.24 9.27 5.65
CA GLY A 129 -18.82 8.86 4.35
C GLY A 129 -20.31 8.49 4.31
N HIS A 130 -21.09 8.72 5.38
CA HIS A 130 -22.54 8.61 5.43
C HIS A 130 -23.26 9.95 5.17
N ALA A 131 -22.53 11.07 5.12
CA ALA A 131 -23.10 12.41 4.93
C ALA A 131 -23.04 12.91 3.47
N GLU A 132 -22.65 12.07 2.50
CA GLU A 132 -22.57 12.37 1.06
C GLU A 132 -21.68 13.58 0.68
N MET A 133 -20.76 14.00 1.56
CA MET A 133 -19.82 15.08 1.27
C MET A 133 -18.39 14.55 1.09
N GLY A 134 -17.82 14.82 -0.07
CA GLY A 134 -16.51 14.32 -0.49
C GLY A 134 -16.61 13.43 -1.73
N GLY A 135 -15.47 12.86 -2.13
CA GLY A 135 -15.37 12.04 -3.32
C GLY A 135 -13.94 11.56 -3.52
N SER A 136 -13.77 10.61 -4.43
CA SER A 136 -12.46 10.13 -4.85
C SER A 136 -12.42 10.03 -6.36
N ARG A 137 -11.23 10.16 -6.93
CA ARG A 137 -10.98 9.99 -8.35
C ARG A 137 -9.71 9.19 -8.56
N CYS A 138 -9.81 8.21 -9.44
CA CYS A 138 -8.66 7.45 -9.89
C CYS A 138 -7.89 8.22 -10.98
N TYR A 139 -6.56 8.15 -10.92
CA TYR A 139 -5.64 8.78 -11.86
C TYR A 139 -4.57 7.79 -12.30
N THR A 140 -4.25 7.79 -13.59
CA THR A 140 -2.97 7.32 -14.10
C THR A 140 -1.84 8.27 -13.66
N VAL A 141 -0.57 7.87 -13.85
CA VAL A 141 0.57 8.74 -13.54
C VAL A 141 0.51 10.03 -14.36
N GLU A 142 0.16 9.94 -15.64
CA GLU A 142 0.04 11.11 -16.53
C GLU A 142 -1.11 12.05 -16.12
N GLU A 143 -2.30 11.52 -15.84
CA GLU A 143 -3.43 12.32 -15.41
C GLU A 143 -3.18 12.99 -14.06
N LEU A 144 -2.51 12.30 -13.13
CA LEU A 144 -2.12 12.89 -11.85
C LEU A 144 -1.18 14.08 -12.07
N LEU A 145 -0.12 13.90 -12.87
CA LEU A 145 0.86 14.96 -13.14
C LEU A 145 0.27 16.14 -13.91
N ALA A 146 -0.76 15.91 -14.72
CA ALA A 146 -1.48 16.96 -15.44
C ALA A 146 -2.45 17.76 -14.55
N TRP A 147 -2.81 17.25 -13.37
CA TRP A 147 -3.78 17.87 -12.46
C TRP A 147 -3.12 18.87 -11.50
N PRO A 148 -3.27 20.20 -11.64
CA PRO A 148 -2.48 21.17 -10.88
C PRO A 148 -2.54 21.03 -9.35
N GLU A 149 -3.66 20.55 -8.82
CA GLU A 149 -3.92 20.45 -7.38
C GLU A 149 -3.46 19.13 -6.74
N TRP A 150 -2.86 18.20 -7.51
CA TRP A 150 -2.46 16.88 -6.98
C TRP A 150 -1.50 16.99 -5.79
N ARG A 151 -0.50 17.88 -5.87
CA ARG A 151 0.49 18.10 -4.79
C ARG A 151 -0.15 18.54 -3.49
N ARG A 152 -1.13 19.46 -3.59
CA ARG A 152 -1.86 19.98 -2.43
C ARG A 152 -2.66 18.86 -1.76
N ASN A 153 -3.30 17.99 -2.54
CA ASN A 153 -4.04 16.85 -1.99
C ASN A 153 -3.11 15.86 -1.28
N PHE A 154 -1.92 15.60 -1.82
CA PHE A 154 -0.91 14.76 -1.15
C PHE A 154 -0.45 15.40 0.16
N GLN A 155 -0.16 16.70 0.18
CA GLN A 155 0.20 17.42 1.42
C GLN A 155 -0.91 17.35 2.47
N LEU A 156 -2.17 17.59 2.08
CA LEU A 156 -3.31 17.49 2.99
C LEU A 156 -3.55 16.06 3.46
N ALA A 157 -3.19 15.05 2.67
CA ALA A 157 -3.26 13.65 3.09
C ALA A 157 -2.07 13.20 3.96
N GLY A 158 -1.02 14.03 4.14
CA GLY A 158 0.23 13.64 4.81
C GLY A 158 1.16 12.78 3.93
N GLY A 159 0.98 12.84 2.62
CA GLY A 159 1.72 12.11 1.59
C GLY A 159 2.76 12.98 0.86
N GLU A 160 3.14 14.14 1.39
CA GLU A 160 4.06 15.08 0.72
C GLU A 160 5.42 14.46 0.36
N TRP A 161 5.83 13.44 1.10
CA TRP A 161 7.06 12.69 0.82
C TRP A 161 7.05 11.96 -0.51
N ALA A 162 5.87 11.61 -1.04
CA ALA A 162 5.74 10.89 -2.29
C ALA A 162 5.87 11.83 -3.51
N ILE A 163 5.66 13.13 -3.32
CA ILE A 163 5.73 14.14 -4.39
C ILE A 163 7.07 14.07 -5.14
N PRO A 164 8.25 14.20 -4.49
CA PRO A 164 9.52 14.17 -5.21
C PRO A 164 9.79 12.81 -5.88
N ILE A 165 9.27 11.70 -5.33
CA ILE A 165 9.42 10.37 -5.94
C ILE A 165 8.61 10.30 -7.24
N ILE A 166 7.36 10.76 -7.22
CA ILE A 166 6.47 10.77 -8.39
C ILE A 166 7.01 11.71 -9.47
N GLU A 167 7.53 12.87 -9.09
CA GLU A 167 8.09 13.85 -10.05
C GLU A 167 9.41 13.41 -10.67
N SER A 168 10.21 12.61 -9.96
CA SER A 168 11.51 12.16 -10.44
C SER A 168 11.44 10.89 -11.30
N HIS A 169 10.29 10.19 -11.32
CA HIS A 169 10.14 8.96 -12.09
C HIS A 169 9.71 9.24 -13.52
N GLU A 170 10.19 8.38 -14.42
CA GLU A 170 9.61 8.29 -15.76
C GLU A 170 8.13 7.87 -15.66
N ARG A 171 7.35 8.11 -16.71
CA ARG A 171 5.91 7.80 -16.73
C ARG A 171 5.60 6.28 -16.76
N ASP A 172 6.53 5.43 -16.34
CA ASP A 172 6.32 4.00 -16.13
C ASP A 172 5.62 3.76 -14.78
N GLY A 173 4.33 3.40 -14.85
CA GLY A 173 3.53 3.15 -13.66
C GLY A 173 3.93 1.90 -12.88
N ALA A 174 4.56 0.90 -13.50
CA ALA A 174 4.92 -0.35 -12.81
C ALA A 174 6.14 -0.15 -11.92
N ASP A 175 7.19 0.48 -12.43
CA ASP A 175 8.39 0.80 -11.64
C ASP A 175 8.09 1.80 -10.51
N LEU A 176 7.34 2.87 -10.82
CA LEU A 176 6.90 3.84 -9.80
C LEU A 176 6.07 3.16 -8.69
N SER A 177 5.19 2.23 -9.06
CA SER A 177 4.40 1.46 -8.10
C SER A 177 5.29 0.66 -7.14
N ASP A 178 6.35 0.03 -7.64
CA ASP A 178 7.30 -0.74 -6.82
C ASP A 178 8.10 0.14 -5.86
N VAL A 179 8.55 1.29 -6.34
CA VAL A 179 9.27 2.26 -5.49
C VAL A 179 8.37 2.79 -4.39
N LEU A 180 7.13 3.17 -4.73
CA LEU A 180 6.17 3.67 -3.74
C LEU A 180 5.77 2.60 -2.73
N VAL A 181 5.53 1.35 -3.15
CA VAL A 181 5.22 0.24 -2.24
C VAL A 181 6.36 0.03 -1.24
N ARG A 182 7.62 -0.02 -1.70
CA ARG A 182 8.79 -0.17 -0.83
C ARG A 182 8.92 0.98 0.16
N GLU A 183 8.73 2.22 -0.29
CA GLU A 183 8.81 3.40 0.56
C GLU A 183 7.68 3.45 1.59
N ILE A 184 6.46 3.04 1.24
CA ILE A 184 5.35 2.89 2.19
C ILE A 184 5.73 1.87 3.27
N CYS A 185 6.18 0.68 2.88
CA CYS A 185 6.59 -0.36 3.83
C CYS A 185 7.67 0.16 4.79
N ARG A 186 8.70 0.84 4.26
CA ARG A 186 9.77 1.43 5.07
C ARG A 186 9.23 2.48 6.06
N ARG A 187 8.31 3.33 5.62
CA ARG A 187 7.72 4.41 6.44
C ARG A 187 6.83 3.91 7.56
N GLU A 188 6.13 2.80 7.36
CA GLU A 188 5.32 2.15 8.41
C GLU A 188 6.17 1.65 9.59
N GLY A 189 7.50 1.51 9.39
CA GLY A 189 8.48 1.24 10.44
C GLY A 189 9.01 2.46 11.19
N LEU A 190 8.75 3.67 10.70
CA LEU A 190 9.21 4.89 11.37
C LEU A 190 8.29 5.23 12.56
N PRO A 191 8.84 5.79 13.64
CA PRO A 191 8.00 6.37 14.69
C PRO A 191 7.08 7.40 14.06
N SER A 192 5.77 7.34 14.37
CA SER A 192 4.87 8.40 13.93
C SER A 192 5.33 9.70 14.58
N THR A 193 5.84 10.63 13.77
CA THR A 193 6.10 12.00 14.19
C THR A 193 4.76 12.71 14.33
N TYR A 194 4.04 12.41 15.40
CA TYR A 194 2.98 13.27 15.89
C TYR A 194 3.65 14.38 16.69
N THR A 195 3.82 15.54 16.06
CA THR A 195 3.94 16.85 16.70
C THR A 195 2.77 17.69 16.28
#